data_AF-A0A956GB65-F1
#
_entry.id   AF-A0A956GB65-F1
#
_cell.length_a   1.000
_cell.length_b   1.000
_cell.length_c   1.000
_cell.angle_alpha   90.00
_cell.angle_beta   90.00
_cell.angle_gamma   90.00
#
_symmetry.space_group_name_H-M   'P 1'
#
loop_
_entity.id
_entity.type
_entity.pdbx_description
1 polymer ?
#
loop_
_entity_poly.entity_id
_entity_poly.type
_entity_poly.pdbx_seq_one_letter_code
_entity_poly.pdbx_strand_id
1 'polypeptide(L)'
;MIRFATAMVLALLGGCTLSLPELPPLGSGGGGDGRRADVGDGGAGDGTITSIDRAKVCLGTAVADVARNAEEITFNAGLSGGAHTWIFNAGEVGKGLGAFCGDKTFDSLVLSQVRTLLRGDKANTTTGGFEDTKQLGATTMLLLAKSTPRVWSRLSADEQSNVTLLVKAALFASAFTTSDENPYIKASQAERAIDGQTNTGRSRHNIRAGAVGTVIVATRFLGLQATRDALSGFDFDAFVAELDKAGLTNPAQTFRSAGAPDPSEIEATLHQPYAHFSVPLDKPTELVAAIAAASFGKTVSCGLNAGAGVADSKGKVGGHVVRNCATLPNKSFQGMLSSFDTIDAGGPRSSAGAAYEQWYPLVYAHLALLLLDSWDHSSAASDALELMRIGAADLAFKLSPDSDKGGGYLELRNGSASSTPKTSEDQSFGYAINFDVWRVIDEVHQAMGH
;
A
#
# COMPACT_ATOMS: atom_id res chain seq x y z
N MET A 1 -36.27 -18.70 2.93
CA MET A 1 -35.86 -18.18 4.25
C MET A 1 -34.73 -19.04 4.78
N ILE A 2 -33.48 -18.66 4.50
CA ILE A 2 -32.29 -19.39 4.95
C ILE A 2 -31.54 -18.46 5.89
N ARG A 3 -31.45 -18.85 7.17
CA ARG A 3 -30.71 -18.12 8.21
C ARG A 3 -29.24 -18.51 8.11
N PHE A 4 -28.36 -17.55 7.85
CA PHE A 4 -26.92 -17.70 8.06
C PHE A 4 -26.62 -17.51 9.55
N ALA A 5 -25.97 -18.51 10.15
CA ALA A 5 -25.46 -18.45 11.51
C ALA A 5 -24.09 -17.78 11.49
N THR A 6 -24.00 -16.63 12.16
CA THR A 6 -22.73 -15.96 12.48
C THR A 6 -22.05 -16.73 13.62
N ALA A 7 -20.98 -17.45 13.31
CA ALA A 7 -20.09 -18.01 14.33
C ALA A 7 -19.18 -16.88 14.84
N MET A 8 -19.55 -16.31 15.98
CA MET A 8 -18.76 -15.34 16.72
C MET A 8 -17.77 -16.11 17.60
N VAL A 9 -16.50 -16.14 17.20
CA VAL A 9 -15.41 -16.66 18.03
C VAL A 9 -15.13 -15.63 19.13
N LEU A 10 -15.57 -15.95 20.35
CA LEU A 10 -15.26 -15.20 21.55
C LEU A 10 -13.82 -15.54 21.96
N ALA A 11 -12.84 -14.79 21.44
CA ALA A 11 -11.48 -14.84 21.96
C ALA A 11 -11.44 -14.16 23.33
N LEU A 12 -10.97 -14.89 24.34
CA LEU A 12 -10.71 -14.42 25.70
C LEU A 12 -9.71 -13.25 25.66
N LEU A 13 -10.23 -12.02 25.81
CA LEU A 13 -9.43 -10.81 25.96
C LEU A 13 -8.79 -10.77 27.36
N GLY A 14 -7.58 -11.31 27.47
CA GLY A 14 -6.61 -10.78 28.42
C GLY A 14 -6.17 -9.41 27.91
N GLY A 15 -6.49 -8.34 28.65
CA GLY A 15 -6.21 -6.96 28.27
C GLY A 15 -4.71 -6.64 28.18
N CYS A 16 -4.08 -7.01 27.07
CA CYS A 16 -2.86 -6.36 26.60
C CYS A 16 -3.28 -5.05 25.94
N THR A 17 -3.25 -3.95 26.68
CA THR A 17 -3.18 -2.62 26.08
C THR A 17 -1.83 -2.53 25.38
N LEU A 18 -1.80 -2.80 24.08
CA LEU A 18 -0.65 -2.47 23.25
C LEU A 18 -0.50 -0.95 23.30
N SER A 19 0.49 -0.46 24.03
CA SER A 19 0.94 0.92 23.91
C SER A 19 1.35 1.13 22.47
N LEU A 20 0.71 2.11 21.81
CA LEU A 20 1.12 2.55 20.48
C LEU A 20 2.63 2.84 20.52
N PRO A 21 3.42 2.41 19.53
CA PRO A 21 4.78 2.91 19.41
C PRO A 21 4.70 4.43 19.38
N GLU A 22 5.30 5.09 20.36
CA GLU A 22 5.43 6.54 20.33
C GLU A 22 6.30 6.85 19.12
N LEU A 23 5.68 7.39 18.06
CA LEU A 23 6.44 8.00 16.98
C LEU A 23 7.32 9.07 17.63
N PRO A 24 8.63 9.11 17.32
CA PRO A 24 9.51 10.11 17.92
C PRO A 24 8.90 11.49 17.68
N PRO A 25 8.83 12.36 18.70
CA PRO A 25 8.36 13.72 18.50
C PRO A 25 9.27 14.35 17.44
N LEU A 26 8.70 14.68 16.28
CA LEU A 26 9.39 15.49 15.28
C LEU A 26 9.85 16.75 16.00
N GLY A 27 11.17 16.99 16.02
CA GLY A 27 11.76 18.11 16.73
C GLY A 27 10.99 19.37 16.39
N SER A 28 10.58 20.13 17.41
CA SER A 28 9.79 21.35 17.24
C SER A 28 10.59 22.36 16.40
N GLY A 29 10.44 22.28 15.08
CA GLY A 29 10.91 23.31 14.16
C GLY A 29 10.17 24.58 14.50
N GLY A 30 10.87 25.55 15.08
CA GLY A 30 10.30 26.84 15.45
C GLY A 30 9.57 27.46 14.26
N GLY A 31 8.35 27.93 14.50
CA GLY A 31 7.50 28.56 13.49
C GLY A 31 8.23 29.70 12.79
N GLY A 32 8.65 29.44 11.55
CA GLY A 32 9.15 30.43 10.61
C GLY A 32 8.14 30.60 9.49
N ASP A 33 7.81 31.86 9.21
CA ASP A 33 6.96 32.30 8.10
C ASP A 33 7.24 31.54 6.79
N GLY A 34 6.18 31.24 6.05
CA GLY A 34 6.17 30.51 4.77
C GLY A 34 7.00 31.14 3.64
N ARG A 35 8.33 31.14 3.79
CA ARG A 35 9.30 31.33 2.72
C ARG A 35 10.14 30.08 2.60
N ARG A 36 10.07 29.50 1.40
CA ARG A 36 10.95 28.44 0.89
C ARG A 36 12.40 28.81 1.23
N ALA A 37 13.01 28.08 2.17
CA ALA A 37 14.43 28.22 2.43
C ALA A 37 15.16 27.59 1.25
N ASP A 38 16.02 28.38 0.58
CA ASP A 38 17.02 27.85 -0.34
C ASP A 38 17.89 26.86 0.44
N VAL A 39 17.77 25.58 0.10
CA VAL A 39 18.65 24.53 0.59
C VAL A 39 20.00 24.75 -0.09
N GLY A 40 20.96 25.22 0.70
CA GLY A 40 22.34 25.40 0.26
C GLY A 40 22.95 24.09 -0.20
N ASP A 41 23.68 24.18 -1.30
CA ASP A 41 24.44 23.13 -1.98
C ASP A 41 25.56 22.59 -1.04
N GLY A 42 25.17 21.72 -0.10
CA GLY A 42 26.07 21.07 0.84
C GLY A 42 26.69 19.84 0.19
N GLY A 43 28.00 19.90 -0.06
CA GLY A 43 28.77 18.89 -0.79
C GLY A 43 28.45 17.44 -0.41
N ALA A 44 28.09 16.66 -1.42
CA ALA A 44 27.93 15.22 -1.35
C ALA A 44 29.23 14.55 -0.89
N GLY A 45 29.26 14.12 0.38
CA GLY A 45 30.24 13.14 0.83
C GLY A 45 29.95 11.81 0.16
N ASP A 46 30.98 11.21 -0.45
CA ASP A 46 30.95 9.94 -1.19
C ASP A 46 30.80 8.69 -0.30
N GLY A 47 30.22 8.86 0.89
CA GLY A 47 29.97 7.80 1.86
C GLY A 47 28.91 6.84 1.32
N THR A 48 29.34 5.92 0.47
CA THR A 48 28.56 4.76 0.05
C THR A 48 28.21 3.94 1.29
N ILE A 49 26.99 4.08 1.79
CA ILE A 49 26.43 3.20 2.82
C ILE A 49 26.14 1.86 2.12
N THR A 50 27.14 0.98 2.03
CA THR A 50 27.07 -0.22 1.16
C THR A 50 26.18 -1.35 1.66
N SER A 51 25.43 -1.18 2.76
CA SER A 51 24.37 -2.11 3.16
C SER A 51 23.58 -1.57 4.35
N ILE A 52 22.26 -1.53 4.25
CA ILE A 52 21.39 -1.33 5.41
C ILE A 52 21.65 -2.46 6.42
N ASP A 53 21.92 -2.07 7.66
CA ASP A 53 22.00 -3.00 8.77
C ASP A 53 20.64 -3.67 8.96
N ARG A 54 20.56 -4.96 8.59
CA ARG A 54 19.32 -5.74 8.64
C ARG A 54 18.72 -5.77 10.04
N ALA A 55 19.53 -5.63 11.10
CA ALA A 55 19.01 -5.61 12.46
C ALA A 55 18.19 -4.35 12.77
N LYS A 56 18.42 -3.24 12.04
CA LYS A 56 17.69 -1.98 12.21
C LYS A 56 16.37 -1.93 11.45
N VAL A 57 16.10 -2.92 10.59
CA VAL A 57 14.86 -2.98 9.80
C VAL A 57 13.82 -3.96 10.34
N CYS A 58 13.90 -4.28 11.64
CA CYS A 58 13.08 -5.32 12.23
C CYS A 58 11.90 -4.77 13.00
N LEU A 59 10.80 -5.54 12.93
CA LEU A 59 9.62 -5.28 13.70
C LEU A 59 9.93 -5.28 15.20
N GLY A 60 9.26 -4.43 15.95
CA GLY A 60 9.27 -4.48 17.41
C GLY A 60 8.70 -5.81 17.91
N THR A 61 9.18 -6.32 19.04
CA THR A 61 8.82 -7.67 19.54
C THR A 61 7.31 -7.89 19.66
N ALA A 62 6.57 -6.91 20.19
CA ALA A 62 5.12 -7.01 20.32
C ALA A 62 4.41 -7.10 18.96
N VAL A 63 4.89 -6.38 17.95
CA VAL A 63 4.32 -6.38 16.60
C VAL A 63 4.72 -7.65 15.85
N ALA A 64 5.92 -8.17 16.09
CA ALA A 64 6.34 -9.48 15.58
C ALA A 64 5.41 -10.59 16.09
N ASP A 65 4.96 -10.54 17.35
CA ASP A 65 3.97 -11.50 17.88
C ASP A 65 2.60 -11.36 17.22
N VAL A 66 2.15 -10.13 16.93
CA VAL A 66 0.93 -9.91 16.13
C VAL A 66 1.08 -10.52 14.73
N ALA A 67 2.22 -10.30 14.07
CA ALA A 67 2.50 -10.85 12.74
C ALA A 67 2.56 -12.39 12.73
N ARG A 68 3.14 -13.01 13.78
CA ARG A 68 3.17 -14.48 13.93
C ARG A 68 1.77 -15.09 13.99
N ASN A 69 0.86 -14.42 14.70
CA ASN A 69 -0.49 -14.92 14.96
C ASN A 69 -1.52 -14.49 13.91
N ALA A 70 -1.15 -13.59 13.00
CA ALA A 70 -2.02 -13.12 11.94
C ALA A 70 -2.44 -14.27 11.01
N GLU A 71 -3.74 -14.32 10.67
CA GLU A 71 -4.31 -15.25 9.69
C GLU A 71 -3.59 -15.14 8.34
N GLU A 72 -3.54 -16.25 7.58
CA GLU A 72 -3.03 -16.23 6.22
C GLU A 72 -3.97 -15.48 5.29
N ILE A 73 -3.44 -14.55 4.50
CA ILE A 73 -4.23 -13.83 3.51
C ILE A 73 -4.59 -14.78 2.35
N THR A 74 -5.84 -14.69 1.91
CA THR A 74 -6.35 -15.37 0.72
C THR A 74 -7.20 -14.42 -0.08
N PHE A 75 -7.28 -14.66 -1.39
CA PHE A 75 -8.09 -13.84 -2.28
C PHE A 75 -9.19 -14.65 -2.96
N ASN A 76 -10.30 -13.99 -3.26
CA ASN A 76 -11.46 -14.56 -3.93
C ASN A 76 -12.10 -13.48 -4.82
N ALA A 77 -12.00 -13.68 -6.14
CA ALA A 77 -12.58 -12.79 -7.15
C ALA A 77 -14.11 -12.68 -7.08
N GLY A 78 -14.78 -13.62 -6.41
CA GLY A 78 -16.23 -13.58 -6.18
C GLY A 78 -16.67 -12.67 -5.03
N LEU A 79 -15.73 -12.06 -4.29
CA LEU A 79 -16.07 -11.14 -3.21
C LEU A 79 -16.51 -9.78 -3.77
N SER A 80 -17.63 -9.27 -3.26
CA SER A 80 -18.12 -7.95 -3.65
C SER A 80 -17.30 -6.81 -3.03
N GLY A 81 -17.37 -5.64 -3.64
CA GLY A 81 -16.74 -4.41 -3.12
C GLY A 81 -15.29 -4.19 -3.54
N GLY A 82 -14.75 -5.04 -4.42
CA GLY A 82 -13.43 -4.87 -5.04
C GLY A 82 -12.25 -5.02 -4.08
N ALA A 83 -12.46 -5.56 -2.89
CA ALA A 83 -11.35 -5.85 -1.97
C ALA A 83 -10.68 -7.20 -2.29
N HIS A 84 -11.45 -8.12 -2.90
CA HIS A 84 -11.10 -9.54 -3.15
C HIS A 84 -10.50 -10.30 -1.96
N THR A 85 -10.53 -9.72 -0.76
CA THR A 85 -10.19 -10.34 0.51
C THR A 85 -10.89 -9.57 1.63
N TRP A 86 -11.14 -10.25 2.75
CA TRP A 86 -11.58 -9.62 4.01
C TRP A 86 -10.52 -9.71 5.11
N ILE A 87 -9.33 -10.22 4.76
CA ILE A 87 -8.21 -10.39 5.68
C ILE A 87 -7.28 -9.20 5.46
N PHE A 88 -7.42 -8.16 6.29
CA PHE A 88 -6.65 -6.91 6.17
C PHE A 88 -5.55 -6.79 7.22
N ASN A 89 -4.99 -7.90 7.68
CA ASN A 89 -4.18 -7.93 8.90
C ASN A 89 -2.71 -7.54 8.71
N ALA A 90 -2.25 -7.29 7.47
CA ALA A 90 -0.84 -7.03 7.10
C ALA A 90 0.16 -8.12 7.55
N GLY A 91 -0.36 -9.27 7.97
CA GLY A 91 0.42 -10.36 8.53
C GLY A 91 1.41 -10.95 7.54
N GLU A 92 1.07 -10.97 6.25
CA GLU A 92 1.95 -11.43 5.19
C GLU A 92 3.22 -10.58 5.09
N VAL A 93 3.11 -9.24 5.14
CA VAL A 93 4.27 -8.34 5.13
C VAL A 93 5.07 -8.50 6.41
N GLY A 94 4.39 -8.54 7.56
CA GLY A 94 5.06 -8.72 8.86
C GLY A 94 5.84 -10.04 8.93
N LYS A 95 5.27 -11.14 8.45
CA LYS A 95 5.94 -12.45 8.36
C LYS A 95 7.15 -12.39 7.42
N GLY A 96 6.98 -11.78 6.24
CA GLY A 96 8.06 -11.59 5.28
C GLY A 96 9.22 -10.79 5.87
N LEU A 97 8.92 -9.69 6.57
CA LEU A 97 9.93 -8.81 7.16
C LEU A 97 10.66 -9.49 8.34
N GLY A 98 9.93 -10.18 9.22
CA GLY A 98 10.52 -10.96 10.30
C GLY A 98 11.50 -12.03 9.78
N ALA A 99 11.12 -12.74 8.71
CA ALA A 99 12.04 -13.65 8.03
C ALA A 99 13.22 -12.90 7.39
N PHE A 100 13.01 -11.81 6.66
CA PHE A 100 14.11 -11.04 6.06
C PHE A 100 15.16 -10.59 7.10
N CYS A 101 14.68 -10.20 8.29
CA CYS A 101 15.48 -9.81 9.45
C CYS A 101 16.29 -10.92 10.12
N GLY A 102 16.06 -12.18 9.77
CA GLY A 102 16.81 -13.32 10.33
C GLY A 102 16.08 -14.09 11.43
N ASP A 103 14.86 -13.69 11.82
CA ASP A 103 14.05 -14.48 12.75
C ASP A 103 13.49 -15.72 12.03
N LYS A 104 14.13 -16.87 12.32
CA LYS A 104 13.80 -18.16 11.69
C LYS A 104 12.42 -18.68 12.09
N THR A 105 11.79 -18.15 13.14
CA THR A 105 10.42 -18.56 13.52
C THR A 105 9.38 -18.17 12.46
N PHE A 106 9.69 -17.19 11.61
CA PHE A 106 8.84 -16.79 10.49
C PHE A 106 9.02 -17.64 9.24
N ASP A 107 10.11 -18.40 9.10
CA ASP A 107 10.43 -19.11 7.85
C ASP A 107 9.30 -20.08 7.43
N SER A 108 8.73 -20.85 8.37
CA SER A 108 7.60 -21.74 8.07
C SER A 108 6.30 -21.00 7.79
N LEU A 109 6.08 -19.84 8.41
CA LEU A 109 4.89 -19.02 8.21
C LEU A 109 4.90 -18.39 6.82
N VAL A 110 6.06 -17.89 6.37
CA VAL A 110 6.24 -17.36 5.00
C VAL A 110 6.04 -18.48 3.98
N LEU A 111 6.65 -19.65 4.16
CA LEU A 111 6.48 -20.79 3.25
C LEU A 111 5.02 -21.26 3.17
N SER A 112 4.31 -21.26 4.30
CA SER A 112 2.89 -21.60 4.35
C SER A 112 2.05 -20.60 3.56
N GLN A 113 2.25 -19.29 3.80
CA GLN A 113 1.58 -18.23 3.07
C GLN A 113 1.86 -18.27 1.56
N VAL A 114 3.12 -18.49 1.14
CA VAL A 114 3.49 -18.65 -0.28
C VAL A 114 2.69 -19.78 -0.90
N ARG A 115 2.69 -20.97 -0.27
CA ARG A 115 1.97 -22.14 -0.78
C ARG A 115 0.46 -21.94 -0.81
N THR A 116 -0.09 -21.18 0.13
CA THR A 116 -1.49 -20.77 0.11
C THR A 116 -1.79 -19.89 -1.10
N LEU A 117 -0.93 -18.91 -1.43
CA LEU A 117 -1.10 -18.06 -2.62
C LEU A 117 -0.86 -18.80 -3.95
N LEU A 118 -0.21 -19.97 -3.94
CA LEU A 118 -0.08 -20.84 -5.11
C LEU A 118 -1.28 -21.78 -5.32
N ARG A 119 -2.26 -21.78 -4.42
CA ARG A 119 -3.54 -22.48 -4.64
C ARG A 119 -4.44 -21.58 -5.47
N GLY A 120 -4.82 -22.04 -6.66
CA GLY A 120 -5.48 -21.22 -7.68
C GLY A 120 -6.62 -20.33 -7.21
N ASP A 121 -7.51 -20.85 -6.36
CA ASP A 121 -8.69 -20.14 -5.85
C ASP A 121 -8.39 -19.22 -4.65
N LYS A 122 -7.14 -19.23 -4.15
CA LYS A 122 -6.63 -18.37 -3.07
C LYS A 122 -5.56 -17.37 -3.55
N ALA A 123 -5.03 -17.57 -4.75
CA ALA A 123 -4.03 -16.73 -5.37
C ALA A 123 -4.52 -15.29 -5.56
N ASN A 124 -3.59 -14.33 -5.62
CA ASN A 124 -3.85 -12.95 -6.03
C ASN A 124 -4.74 -12.92 -7.28
N THR A 125 -5.77 -12.07 -7.30
CA THR A 125 -6.63 -11.92 -8.47
C THR A 125 -5.99 -11.06 -9.57
N THR A 126 -5.07 -10.17 -9.21
CA THR A 126 -4.27 -9.33 -10.12
C THR A 126 -5.13 -8.51 -11.08
N THR A 127 -5.95 -7.61 -10.54
CA THR A 127 -6.85 -6.76 -11.35
C THR A 127 -6.14 -5.49 -11.87
N GLY A 128 -5.08 -5.03 -11.18
CA GLY A 128 -4.51 -3.70 -11.41
C GLY A 128 -5.35 -2.56 -10.83
N GLY A 129 -6.46 -2.90 -10.16
CA GLY A 129 -7.47 -1.98 -9.64
C GLY A 129 -7.38 -1.77 -8.13
N PHE A 130 -8.52 -1.53 -7.48
CA PHE A 130 -8.58 -1.26 -6.04
C PHE A 130 -8.06 -2.44 -5.20
N GLU A 131 -8.24 -3.66 -5.70
CA GLU A 131 -7.78 -4.89 -5.09
C GLU A 131 -6.26 -4.92 -4.91
N ASP A 132 -5.50 -4.24 -5.77
CA ASP A 132 -4.03 -4.23 -5.69
C ASP A 132 -3.52 -3.46 -4.46
N THR A 133 -4.35 -2.56 -3.92
CA THR A 133 -4.14 -1.99 -2.58
C THR A 133 -3.98 -3.10 -1.52
N LYS A 134 -4.67 -4.24 -1.68
CA LYS A 134 -4.61 -5.37 -0.74
C LYS A 134 -3.55 -6.38 -1.15
N GLN A 135 -3.47 -6.68 -2.45
CA GLN A 135 -2.54 -7.67 -2.98
C GLN A 135 -1.08 -7.22 -2.96
N LEU A 136 -0.80 -5.91 -2.89
CA LEU A 136 0.57 -5.40 -2.78
C LEU A 136 1.30 -5.94 -1.54
N GLY A 137 0.61 -6.15 -0.42
CA GLY A 137 1.20 -6.77 0.76
C GLY A 137 1.70 -8.19 0.48
N ALA A 138 0.87 -9.00 -0.19
CA ALA A 138 1.24 -10.33 -0.63
C ALA A 138 2.43 -10.30 -1.62
N THR A 139 2.41 -9.42 -2.62
CA THR A 139 3.52 -9.24 -3.57
C THR A 139 4.82 -8.81 -2.88
N THR A 140 4.72 -7.93 -1.87
CA THR A 140 5.86 -7.49 -1.05
C THR A 140 6.43 -8.64 -0.21
N MET A 141 5.57 -9.48 0.36
CA MET A 141 6.00 -10.70 1.05
C MET A 141 6.75 -11.65 0.12
N LEU A 142 6.29 -11.84 -1.13
CA LEU A 142 6.98 -12.68 -2.12
C LEU A 142 8.38 -12.13 -2.47
N LEU A 143 8.53 -10.80 -2.57
CA LEU A 143 9.83 -10.15 -2.71
C LEU A 143 10.75 -10.43 -1.52
N LEU A 144 10.25 -10.27 -0.29
CA LEU A 144 11.01 -10.53 0.93
C LEU A 144 11.43 -12.01 1.03
N ALA A 145 10.53 -12.93 0.65
CA ALA A 145 10.83 -14.35 0.59
C ALA A 145 11.98 -14.65 -0.39
N LYS A 146 11.93 -14.09 -1.62
CA LYS A 146 13.00 -14.24 -2.63
C LYS A 146 14.33 -13.65 -2.15
N SER A 147 14.28 -12.52 -1.47
CA SER A 147 15.45 -11.83 -0.87
C SER A 147 15.98 -12.51 0.39
N THR A 148 15.36 -13.62 0.83
CA THR A 148 15.74 -14.40 1.99
C THR A 148 16.14 -15.82 1.55
N PRO A 149 17.42 -16.07 1.20
CA PRO A 149 17.85 -17.34 0.58
C PRO A 149 17.43 -18.59 1.35
N ARG A 150 17.47 -18.55 2.69
CA ARG A 150 17.06 -19.68 3.56
C ARG A 150 15.57 -20.03 3.48
N VAL A 151 14.73 -19.08 3.08
CA VAL A 151 13.30 -19.29 2.82
C VAL A 151 13.11 -19.69 1.37
N TRP A 152 13.65 -18.90 0.42
CA TRP A 152 13.50 -19.14 -1.01
C TRP A 152 13.99 -20.52 -1.45
N SER A 153 15.14 -20.97 -0.93
CA SER A 153 15.72 -22.29 -1.29
C SER A 153 14.91 -23.48 -0.79
N ARG A 154 13.87 -23.26 0.02
CA ARG A 154 12.95 -24.31 0.51
C ARG A 154 11.71 -24.46 -0.38
N LEU A 155 11.55 -23.60 -1.38
CA LEU A 155 10.57 -23.75 -2.45
C LEU A 155 11.15 -24.63 -3.56
N SER A 156 10.34 -25.52 -4.12
CA SER A 156 10.71 -26.28 -5.32
C SER A 156 10.90 -25.35 -6.53
N ALA A 157 11.54 -25.85 -7.60
CA ALA A 157 11.67 -25.07 -8.83
C ALA A 157 10.30 -24.67 -9.41
N ASP A 158 9.32 -25.57 -9.35
CA ASP A 158 7.94 -25.30 -9.78
C ASP A 158 7.26 -24.24 -8.90
N GLU A 159 7.44 -24.30 -7.57
CA GLU A 159 6.92 -23.28 -6.66
C GLU A 159 7.54 -21.91 -6.96
N GLN A 160 8.86 -21.84 -7.18
CA GLN A 160 9.56 -20.59 -7.55
C GLN A 160 9.09 -20.04 -8.90
N SER A 161 8.86 -20.92 -9.87
CA SER A 161 8.31 -20.57 -11.19
C SER A 161 6.90 -20.01 -11.06
N ASN A 162 6.03 -20.68 -10.30
CA ASN A 162 4.64 -20.24 -10.11
C ASN A 162 4.56 -18.93 -9.31
N VAL A 163 5.44 -18.71 -8.32
CA VAL A 163 5.56 -17.40 -7.65
C VAL A 163 5.95 -16.32 -8.65
N THR A 164 6.93 -16.59 -9.51
CA THR A 164 7.36 -15.65 -10.56
C THR A 164 6.22 -15.34 -11.52
N LEU A 165 5.44 -16.35 -11.91
CA LEU A 165 4.27 -16.19 -12.77
C LEU A 165 3.17 -15.35 -12.11
N LEU A 166 2.91 -15.56 -10.81
CA LEU A 166 1.97 -14.76 -10.03
C LEU A 166 2.39 -13.29 -9.92
N VAL A 167 3.70 -13.03 -9.72
CA VAL A 167 4.26 -11.66 -9.69
C VAL A 167 4.16 -11.00 -11.08
N LYS A 168 4.39 -11.75 -12.17
CA LYS A 168 4.17 -11.25 -13.54
C LYS A 168 2.69 -10.90 -13.79
N ALA A 169 1.75 -11.71 -13.33
CA ALA A 169 0.31 -11.39 -13.44
C ALA A 169 -0.02 -10.05 -12.75
N ALA A 170 0.49 -9.85 -11.53
CA ALA A 170 0.33 -8.60 -10.80
C ALA A 170 0.98 -7.42 -11.53
N LEU A 171 2.20 -7.60 -12.06
CA LEU A 171 2.89 -6.60 -12.88
C LEU A 171 2.06 -6.20 -14.10
N PHE A 172 1.62 -7.15 -14.93
CA PHE A 172 0.92 -6.86 -16.18
C PHE A 172 -0.40 -6.13 -15.94
N ALA A 173 -1.18 -6.59 -14.96
CA ALA A 173 -2.44 -5.94 -14.61
C ALA A 173 -2.25 -4.51 -14.10
N SER A 174 -1.30 -4.31 -13.17
CA SER A 174 -0.96 -3.00 -12.64
C SER A 174 -0.35 -2.06 -13.70
N ALA A 175 0.56 -2.57 -14.53
CA ALA A 175 1.21 -1.81 -15.59
C ALA A 175 0.19 -1.34 -16.64
N PHE A 176 -0.68 -2.24 -17.11
CA PHE A 176 -1.78 -1.88 -18.01
C PHE A 176 -2.64 -0.78 -17.40
N THR A 177 -3.05 -0.94 -16.14
CA THR A 177 -4.00 -0.01 -15.49
C THR A 177 -3.40 1.36 -15.26
N THR A 178 -2.09 1.46 -15.01
CA THR A 178 -1.42 2.70 -14.57
C THR A 178 -0.58 3.41 -15.63
N SER A 179 -0.22 2.73 -16.72
CA SER A 179 0.63 3.28 -17.78
C SER A 179 0.02 4.53 -18.42
N ASP A 180 0.86 5.50 -18.77
CA ASP A 180 0.53 6.64 -19.63
C ASP A 180 0.06 6.19 -21.03
N GLU A 181 0.41 4.97 -21.42
CA GLU A 181 0.09 4.37 -22.71
C GLU A 181 -1.26 3.65 -22.74
N ASN A 182 -1.94 3.54 -21.59
CA ASN A 182 -3.27 2.97 -21.53
C ASN A 182 -4.25 3.77 -22.44
N PRO A 183 -4.99 3.11 -23.35
CA PRO A 183 -5.82 3.79 -24.34
C PRO A 183 -6.94 4.62 -23.72
N TYR A 184 -7.49 4.19 -22.58
CA TYR A 184 -8.54 4.91 -21.86
C TYR A 184 -7.99 6.20 -21.22
N ILE A 185 -6.74 6.18 -20.76
CA ILE A 185 -6.06 7.39 -20.25
C ILE A 185 -5.80 8.37 -21.40
N LYS A 186 -5.23 7.90 -22.52
CA LYS A 186 -4.94 8.73 -23.70
C LYS A 186 -6.20 9.36 -24.30
N ALA A 187 -7.29 8.61 -24.33
CA ALA A 187 -8.57 9.07 -24.83
C ALA A 187 -9.37 9.90 -23.81
N SER A 188 -8.84 10.14 -22.60
CA SER A 188 -9.56 10.82 -21.51
C SER A 188 -10.94 10.19 -21.22
N GLN A 189 -11.00 8.86 -21.28
CA GLN A 189 -12.19 8.07 -21.01
C GLN A 189 -12.20 7.55 -19.57
N ALA A 190 -13.28 6.88 -19.18
CA ALA A 190 -13.31 6.11 -17.94
C ALA A 190 -12.24 5.02 -18.00
N GLU A 191 -11.17 5.23 -17.23
CA GLU A 191 -10.03 4.33 -17.11
C GLU A 191 -10.48 2.94 -16.63
N ARG A 192 -9.79 1.88 -17.09
CA ARG A 192 -10.16 0.48 -16.82
C ARG A 192 -8.99 -0.31 -16.26
N ALA A 193 -9.30 -1.15 -15.27
CA ALA A 193 -8.43 -2.26 -14.86
C ALA A 193 -8.48 -3.41 -15.89
N ILE A 194 -7.61 -4.40 -15.73
CA ILE A 194 -7.54 -5.55 -16.65
C ILE A 194 -8.81 -6.41 -16.61
N ASP A 195 -9.56 -6.35 -15.52
CA ASP A 195 -10.84 -7.04 -15.34
C ASP A 195 -12.05 -6.21 -15.83
N GLY A 196 -11.79 -5.05 -16.43
CA GLY A 196 -12.81 -4.14 -16.92
C GLY A 196 -13.39 -3.18 -15.87
N GLN A 197 -12.96 -3.24 -14.60
CA GLN A 197 -13.45 -2.30 -13.59
C GLN A 197 -13.08 -0.87 -13.94
N THR A 198 -14.08 0.03 -13.89
CA THR A 198 -13.94 1.44 -14.28
C THR A 198 -13.62 2.38 -13.12
N ASN A 199 -13.59 1.86 -11.89
CA ASN A 199 -13.33 2.64 -10.69
C ASN A 199 -11.82 2.90 -10.50
N THR A 200 -11.03 3.06 -11.56
CA THR A 200 -9.55 3.04 -11.50
C THR A 200 -8.89 4.36 -11.89
N GLY A 201 -9.66 5.44 -12.00
CA GLY A 201 -9.20 6.78 -12.40
C GLY A 201 -7.90 7.27 -11.72
N ARG A 202 -7.05 8.02 -12.44
CA ARG A 202 -5.78 8.60 -11.91
C ARG A 202 -5.94 9.50 -10.68
N SER A 203 -7.11 10.12 -10.52
CA SER A 203 -7.46 10.91 -9.33
C SER A 203 -7.85 10.06 -8.11
N ARG A 204 -7.97 8.73 -8.26
CA ARG A 204 -8.28 7.81 -7.17
C ARG A 204 -7.00 7.30 -6.53
N HIS A 205 -6.37 8.18 -5.76
CA HIS A 205 -5.04 7.95 -5.20
C HIS A 205 -4.93 6.68 -4.33
N ASN A 206 -6.01 6.29 -3.62
CA ASN A 206 -6.03 5.04 -2.86
C ASN A 206 -5.92 3.78 -3.73
N ILE A 207 -6.34 3.86 -4.99
CA ILE A 207 -6.24 2.77 -5.97
C ILE A 207 -4.89 2.80 -6.68
N ARG A 208 -4.45 4.01 -7.06
CA ARG A 208 -3.18 4.22 -7.76
C ARG A 208 -1.97 3.84 -6.92
N ALA A 209 -2.00 4.09 -5.61
CA ALA A 209 -0.93 3.70 -4.70
C ALA A 209 -0.68 2.19 -4.71
N GLY A 210 -1.74 1.37 -4.68
CA GLY A 210 -1.64 -0.09 -4.78
C GLY A 210 -1.05 -0.55 -6.10
N ALA A 211 -1.61 -0.10 -7.22
CA ALA A 211 -1.21 -0.57 -8.54
C ALA A 211 0.22 -0.11 -8.94
N VAL A 212 0.56 1.17 -8.75
CA VAL A 212 1.92 1.63 -9.07
C VAL A 212 2.93 1.04 -8.08
N GLY A 213 2.56 0.89 -6.80
CA GLY A 213 3.35 0.15 -5.81
C GLY A 213 3.63 -1.29 -6.26
N THR A 214 2.65 -1.99 -6.81
CA THR A 214 2.83 -3.33 -7.39
C THR A 214 3.81 -3.34 -8.56
N VAL A 215 3.76 -2.35 -9.47
CA VAL A 215 4.77 -2.22 -10.54
C VAL A 215 6.17 -2.10 -9.93
N ILE A 216 6.35 -1.24 -8.94
CA ILE A 216 7.65 -1.04 -8.27
C ILE A 216 8.14 -2.34 -7.62
N VAL A 217 7.31 -2.97 -6.79
CA VAL A 217 7.67 -4.20 -6.07
C VAL A 217 7.93 -5.36 -7.03
N ALA A 218 7.11 -5.54 -8.05
CA ALA A 218 7.31 -6.59 -9.07
C ALA A 218 8.58 -6.34 -9.88
N THR A 219 8.92 -5.07 -10.17
CA THR A 219 10.17 -4.71 -10.84
C THR A 219 11.38 -5.05 -9.98
N ARG A 220 11.30 -4.84 -8.67
CA ARG A 220 12.33 -5.28 -7.73
C ARG A 220 12.42 -6.80 -7.61
N PHE A 221 11.30 -7.49 -7.70
CA PHE A 221 11.27 -8.96 -7.70
C PHE A 221 11.96 -9.53 -8.95
N LEU A 222 11.64 -9.03 -10.14
CA LEU A 222 12.15 -9.58 -11.41
C LEU A 222 13.53 -9.05 -11.78
N GLY A 223 13.82 -7.78 -11.43
CA GLY A 223 14.92 -6.99 -11.96
C GLY A 223 14.47 -6.15 -13.16
N LEU A 224 15.00 -4.92 -13.26
CA LEU A 224 14.56 -3.91 -14.24
C LEU A 224 14.55 -4.42 -15.69
N GLN A 225 15.62 -5.06 -16.15
CA GLN A 225 15.69 -5.56 -17.52
C GLN A 225 14.68 -6.69 -17.76
N ALA A 226 14.59 -7.66 -16.85
CA ALA A 226 13.63 -8.76 -16.96
C ALA A 226 12.18 -8.25 -16.95
N THR A 227 11.89 -7.16 -16.22
CA THR A 227 10.59 -6.51 -16.26
C THR A 227 10.32 -5.86 -17.61
N ARG A 228 11.28 -5.12 -18.18
CA ARG A 228 11.15 -4.53 -19.51
C ARG A 228 10.92 -5.61 -20.57
N ASP A 229 11.71 -6.68 -20.53
CA ASP A 229 11.58 -7.80 -21.44
C ASP A 229 10.20 -8.47 -21.30
N ALA A 230 9.75 -8.71 -20.06
CA ALA A 230 8.44 -9.30 -19.79
C ALA A 230 7.28 -8.45 -20.30
N LEU A 231 7.35 -7.12 -20.16
CA LEU A 231 6.33 -6.18 -20.66
C LEU A 231 6.34 -6.15 -22.19
N SER A 232 7.51 -5.93 -22.79
CA SER A 232 7.68 -5.82 -24.25
C SER A 232 7.40 -7.11 -25.02
N GLY A 233 7.56 -8.27 -24.36
CA GLY A 233 7.32 -9.59 -24.94
C GLY A 233 6.02 -10.23 -24.46
N PHE A 234 5.10 -9.47 -23.84
CA PHE A 234 3.83 -10.00 -23.36
C PHE A 234 2.99 -10.52 -24.53
N ASP A 235 2.56 -11.79 -24.42
CA ASP A 235 1.61 -12.45 -25.32
C ASP A 235 0.45 -12.93 -24.44
N PHE A 236 -0.74 -12.40 -24.69
CA PHE A 236 -1.89 -12.57 -23.82
C PHE A 236 -2.33 -14.03 -23.74
N ASP A 237 -2.49 -14.67 -24.90
CA ASP A 237 -3.00 -16.04 -24.98
C ASP A 237 -1.99 -17.04 -24.37
N ALA A 238 -0.71 -16.89 -24.67
CA ALA A 238 0.35 -17.71 -24.10
C ALA A 238 0.43 -17.52 -22.59
N PHE A 239 0.38 -16.27 -22.11
CA PHE A 239 0.45 -15.98 -20.68
C PHE A 239 -0.73 -16.56 -19.90
N VAL A 240 -1.95 -16.39 -20.41
CA VAL A 240 -3.14 -16.95 -19.77
C VAL A 240 -3.10 -18.49 -19.79
N ALA A 241 -2.58 -19.11 -20.85
CA ALA A 241 -2.36 -20.55 -20.89
C ALA A 241 -1.30 -21.02 -19.87
N GLU A 242 -0.25 -20.23 -19.62
CA GLU A 242 0.73 -20.51 -18.56
C GLU A 242 0.07 -20.47 -17.17
N LEU A 243 -0.80 -19.49 -16.91
CA LEU A 243 -1.55 -19.40 -15.64
C LEU A 243 -2.44 -20.62 -15.43
N ASP A 244 -3.18 -21.06 -16.45
CA ASP A 244 -4.01 -22.27 -16.38
C ASP A 244 -3.18 -23.51 -16.11
N LYS A 245 -2.05 -23.68 -16.81
CA LYS A 245 -1.16 -24.81 -16.64
C LYS A 245 -0.56 -24.86 -15.22
N ALA A 246 -0.28 -23.71 -14.64
CA ALA A 246 0.19 -23.58 -13.26
C ALA A 246 -0.93 -23.76 -12.22
N GLY A 247 -2.20 -23.85 -12.65
CA GLY A 247 -3.36 -23.93 -11.77
C GLY A 247 -3.67 -22.64 -11.02
N LEU A 248 -3.18 -21.48 -11.51
CA LEU A 248 -3.43 -20.16 -10.93
C LEU A 248 -4.77 -19.59 -11.43
N THR A 249 -5.88 -20.15 -10.95
CA THR A 249 -7.21 -19.88 -11.50
C THR A 249 -7.72 -18.46 -11.27
N ASN A 250 -7.47 -17.84 -10.11
CA ASN A 250 -7.89 -16.46 -9.84
C ASN A 250 -7.33 -15.45 -10.85
N PRO A 251 -6.00 -15.37 -11.09
CA PRO A 251 -5.47 -14.46 -12.09
C PRO A 251 -5.91 -14.85 -13.51
N ALA A 252 -5.95 -16.14 -13.86
CA ALA A 252 -6.43 -16.58 -15.19
C ALA A 252 -7.87 -16.13 -15.48
N GLN A 253 -8.77 -16.22 -14.50
CA GLN A 253 -10.15 -15.74 -14.63
C GLN A 253 -10.24 -14.22 -14.74
N THR A 254 -9.37 -13.50 -14.04
CA THR A 254 -9.35 -12.03 -14.05
C THR A 254 -8.99 -11.49 -15.44
N PHE A 255 -7.95 -12.05 -16.07
CA PHE A 255 -7.57 -11.71 -17.44
C PHE A 255 -8.68 -12.07 -18.46
N ARG A 256 -9.47 -13.11 -18.20
CA ARG A 256 -10.60 -13.54 -19.07
C ARG A 256 -11.95 -12.94 -18.70
N SER A 257 -12.01 -11.98 -17.78
CA SER A 257 -13.29 -11.45 -17.31
C SER A 257 -14.10 -10.87 -18.49
N ALA A 258 -15.41 -11.03 -18.46
CA ALA A 258 -16.27 -10.61 -19.58
C ALA A 258 -16.26 -9.08 -19.83
N GLY A 259 -15.74 -8.28 -18.90
CA GLY A 259 -15.57 -6.83 -19.03
C GLY A 259 -14.16 -6.39 -19.39
N ALA A 260 -13.20 -7.32 -19.46
CA ALA A 260 -11.81 -7.03 -19.76
C ALA A 260 -11.66 -6.24 -21.08
N PRO A 261 -10.69 -5.32 -21.16
CA PRO A 261 -10.25 -4.75 -22.43
C PRO A 261 -9.86 -5.84 -23.45
N ASP A 262 -9.86 -5.49 -24.73
CA ASP A 262 -9.48 -6.45 -25.77
C ASP A 262 -8.02 -6.92 -25.56
N PRO A 263 -7.70 -8.22 -25.70
CA PRO A 263 -6.33 -8.73 -25.57
C PRO A 263 -5.29 -7.93 -26.36
N SER A 264 -5.63 -7.52 -27.59
CA SER A 264 -4.73 -6.72 -28.43
C SER A 264 -4.50 -5.31 -27.91
N GLU A 265 -5.48 -4.70 -27.21
CA GLU A 265 -5.31 -3.42 -26.52
C GLU A 265 -4.37 -3.55 -25.33
N ILE A 266 -4.49 -4.65 -24.58
CA ILE A 266 -3.64 -4.96 -23.42
C ILE A 266 -2.20 -5.13 -23.90
N GLU A 267 -1.97 -5.98 -24.91
CA GLU A 267 -0.66 -6.20 -25.51
C GLU A 267 -0.05 -4.91 -26.05
N ALA A 268 -0.79 -4.16 -26.87
CA ALA A 268 -0.32 -2.91 -27.44
C ALA A 268 0.11 -1.90 -26.37
N THR A 269 -0.59 -1.86 -25.22
CA THR A 269 -0.25 -1.01 -24.06
C THR A 269 1.02 -1.49 -23.38
N LEU A 270 1.13 -2.79 -23.10
CA LEU A 270 2.27 -3.38 -22.36
C LEU A 270 3.55 -3.42 -23.18
N HIS A 271 3.45 -3.45 -24.52
CA HIS A 271 4.60 -3.37 -25.41
C HIS A 271 5.27 -1.99 -25.42
N GLN A 272 4.59 -0.95 -24.93
CA GLN A 272 5.18 0.37 -24.83
C GLN A 272 6.07 0.50 -23.58
N PRO A 273 7.10 1.37 -23.60
CA PRO A 273 7.85 1.71 -22.41
C PRO A 273 6.92 2.21 -21.30
N TYR A 274 6.92 1.53 -20.15
CA TYR A 274 6.11 1.93 -19.01
C TYR A 274 6.54 3.30 -18.48
N ALA A 275 5.57 4.18 -18.33
CA ALA A 275 5.68 5.42 -17.57
C ALA A 275 4.37 5.70 -16.83
N HIS A 276 4.46 6.37 -15.68
CA HIS A 276 3.33 6.87 -14.93
C HIS A 276 3.56 8.34 -14.58
N PHE A 277 2.69 9.24 -15.03
CA PHE A 277 2.91 10.69 -14.95
C PHE A 277 4.26 11.11 -15.56
N SER A 278 4.60 10.50 -16.69
CA SER A 278 5.86 10.67 -17.42
C SER A 278 7.11 10.24 -16.66
N VAL A 279 6.95 9.59 -15.50
CA VAL A 279 8.07 8.99 -14.77
C VAL A 279 8.27 7.56 -15.26
N PRO A 280 9.45 7.22 -15.84
CA PRO A 280 9.70 5.90 -16.40
C PRO A 280 10.00 4.86 -15.32
N LEU A 281 9.91 3.58 -15.71
CA LEU A 281 10.11 2.43 -14.82
C LEU A 281 11.47 2.37 -14.10
N ASP A 282 12.53 2.93 -14.70
CA ASP A 282 13.87 2.96 -14.10
C ASP A 282 14.09 4.10 -13.11
N LYS A 283 13.04 4.87 -12.81
CA LYS A 283 13.02 5.92 -11.79
C LYS A 283 12.05 5.58 -10.65
N PRO A 284 12.27 4.47 -9.93
CA PRO A 284 11.29 3.97 -8.97
C PRO A 284 11.09 4.90 -7.76
N THR A 285 12.12 5.63 -7.32
CA THR A 285 11.95 6.63 -6.25
C THR A 285 11.13 7.83 -6.74
N GLU A 286 11.35 8.30 -7.97
CA GLU A 286 10.52 9.34 -8.59
C GLU A 286 9.06 8.86 -8.78
N LEU A 287 8.83 7.56 -9.05
CA LEU A 287 7.48 6.98 -9.09
C LEU A 287 6.80 7.03 -7.72
N VAL A 288 7.51 6.66 -6.64
CA VAL A 288 6.99 6.84 -5.27
C VAL A 288 6.69 8.31 -5.00
N ALA A 289 7.60 9.22 -5.38
CA ALA A 289 7.42 10.65 -5.17
C ALA A 289 6.20 11.20 -5.91
N ALA A 290 5.95 10.78 -7.15
CA ALA A 290 4.77 11.18 -7.91
C ALA A 290 3.47 10.76 -7.22
N ILE A 291 3.40 9.52 -6.71
CA ILE A 291 2.22 9.03 -5.98
C ILE A 291 2.10 9.72 -4.62
N ALA A 292 3.21 9.96 -3.92
CA ALA A 292 3.23 10.63 -2.63
C ALA A 292 2.74 12.08 -2.77
N ALA A 293 3.24 12.84 -3.76
CA ALA A 293 2.79 14.19 -4.05
C ALA A 293 1.28 14.24 -4.33
N ALA A 294 0.78 13.31 -5.14
CA ALA A 294 -0.64 13.18 -5.41
C ALA A 294 -1.45 12.78 -4.16
N SER A 295 -0.86 11.96 -3.29
CA SER A 295 -1.55 11.38 -2.15
C SER A 295 -1.59 12.27 -0.91
N PHE A 296 -0.52 13.00 -0.66
CA PHE A 296 -0.33 13.83 0.53
C PHE A 296 -0.40 15.33 0.20
N GLY A 297 -1.02 15.68 -0.94
CA GLY A 297 -1.05 17.04 -1.47
C GLY A 297 -1.94 18.03 -0.69
N LYS A 298 -2.62 17.61 0.39
CA LYS A 298 -3.50 18.49 1.16
C LYS A 298 -2.80 19.08 2.38
N THR A 299 -3.29 20.21 2.86
CA THR A 299 -2.84 20.83 4.10
C THR A 299 -3.46 20.13 5.31
N VAL A 300 -2.64 19.77 6.29
CA VAL A 300 -3.08 19.16 7.55
C VAL A 300 -4.03 20.10 8.28
N SER A 301 -5.24 19.60 8.49
CA SER A 301 -6.34 20.31 9.15
C SER A 301 -7.15 19.36 10.02
N CYS A 302 -8.04 19.93 10.83
CA CYS A 302 -8.93 19.15 11.68
C CYS A 302 -10.11 18.52 10.91
N GLY A 303 -10.11 18.59 9.57
CA GLY A 303 -11.15 18.05 8.70
C GLY A 303 -11.79 19.11 7.81
N LEU A 304 -12.91 18.74 7.20
CA LEU A 304 -13.68 19.59 6.29
C LEU A 304 -14.13 20.89 6.98
N ASN A 305 -14.26 21.96 6.20
CA ASN A 305 -14.71 23.28 6.68
C ASN A 305 -13.93 23.77 7.91
N ALA A 306 -12.59 23.72 7.83
CA ALA A 306 -11.67 24.10 8.91
C ALA A 306 -11.91 23.31 10.24
N GLY A 307 -12.39 22.07 10.14
CA GLY A 307 -12.71 21.21 11.28
C GLY A 307 -14.15 21.31 11.78
N ALA A 308 -14.99 22.16 11.18
CA ALA A 308 -16.42 22.20 11.49
C ALA A 308 -17.17 20.96 10.97
N GLY A 309 -16.58 20.23 10.01
CA GLY A 309 -17.20 19.08 9.37
C GLY A 309 -18.38 19.46 8.47
N VAL A 310 -19.16 18.46 8.07
CA VAL A 310 -20.37 18.62 7.25
C VAL A 310 -21.48 17.78 7.88
N ALA A 311 -22.68 18.37 8.02
CA ALA A 311 -23.85 17.66 8.50
C ALA A 311 -24.42 16.76 7.40
N ASP A 312 -24.73 15.50 7.74
CA ASP A 312 -25.49 14.59 6.89
C ASP A 312 -27.00 14.92 6.91
N SER A 313 -27.79 14.15 6.15
CA SER A 313 -29.24 14.33 6.05
C SER A 313 -30.00 14.14 7.37
N LYS A 314 -29.34 13.61 8.41
CA LYS A 314 -29.89 13.41 9.76
C LYS A 314 -29.35 14.45 10.75
N GLY A 315 -28.57 15.43 10.29
CA GLY A 315 -27.96 16.46 11.12
C GLY A 315 -26.71 16.00 11.86
N LYS A 316 -26.20 14.78 11.62
CA LYS A 316 -24.95 14.31 12.23
C LYS A 316 -23.77 14.88 11.46
N VAL A 317 -22.83 15.49 12.18
CA VAL A 317 -21.63 16.08 11.59
C VAL A 317 -20.55 15.01 11.38
N GLY A 318 -20.00 14.92 10.17
CA GLY A 318 -18.88 14.06 9.80
C GLY A 318 -17.73 14.84 9.15
N GLY A 319 -16.66 14.14 8.82
CA GLY A 319 -15.46 14.68 8.17
C GLY A 319 -14.61 15.58 9.06
N HIS A 320 -14.48 15.26 10.35
CA HIS A 320 -13.68 16.06 11.28
C HIS A 320 -13.07 15.22 12.42
N VAL A 321 -12.01 15.78 13.01
CA VAL A 321 -11.36 15.33 14.24
C VAL A 321 -12.29 15.60 15.43
N VAL A 322 -12.48 14.60 16.30
CA VAL A 322 -13.49 14.65 17.37
C VAL A 322 -12.98 15.39 18.61
N ARG A 323 -11.69 15.32 18.88
CA ARG A 323 -11.04 15.89 20.08
C ARG A 323 -9.61 16.30 19.76
N ASN A 324 -8.98 17.09 20.64
CA ASN A 324 -7.55 17.41 20.56
C ASN A 324 -7.09 18.05 19.23
N CYS A 325 -7.99 18.64 18.43
CA CYS A 325 -7.66 19.35 17.19
C CYS A 325 -6.62 20.49 17.37
N ALA A 326 -6.51 21.05 18.58
CA ALA A 326 -5.50 22.05 18.92
C ALA A 326 -4.08 21.48 18.96
N THR A 327 -3.92 20.17 19.23
CA THR A 327 -2.64 19.46 19.33
C THR A 327 -2.39 18.54 18.13
N LEU A 328 -3.15 18.71 17.04
CA LEU A 328 -2.94 17.96 15.80
C LEU A 328 -1.50 18.22 15.29
N PRO A 329 -0.65 17.20 15.12
CA PRO A 329 0.71 17.38 14.64
C PRO A 329 0.73 17.98 13.23
N ASN A 330 1.74 18.80 12.95
CA ASN A 330 1.98 19.39 11.62
C ASN A 330 0.78 20.15 11.04
N LYS A 331 -0.13 20.65 11.88
CA LYS A 331 -1.26 21.47 11.46
C LYS A 331 -0.77 22.64 10.61
N SER A 332 -1.46 22.88 9.48
CA SER A 332 -1.11 23.89 8.47
C SER A 332 0.09 23.56 7.57
N PHE A 333 0.77 22.43 7.74
CA PHE A 333 1.76 21.94 6.78
C PHE A 333 1.10 21.10 5.67
N GLN A 334 1.73 21.03 4.50
CA GLN A 334 1.33 20.11 3.44
C GLN A 334 1.76 18.69 3.79
N GLY A 335 0.91 17.71 3.51
CA GLY A 335 1.18 16.31 3.86
C GLY A 335 -0.05 15.53 4.29
N MET A 336 -1.22 16.15 4.38
CA MET A 336 -2.46 15.44 4.69
C MET A 336 -2.87 14.56 3.51
N LEU A 337 -3.25 13.32 3.82
CA LEU A 337 -3.79 12.39 2.83
C LEU A 337 -5.03 13.00 2.17
N SER A 338 -5.06 12.95 0.84
CA SER A 338 -6.13 13.53 0.03
C SER A 338 -7.49 12.97 0.43
N SER A 339 -7.57 11.70 0.84
CA SER A 339 -8.80 11.04 1.30
C SER A 339 -9.50 11.70 2.50
N PHE A 340 -8.84 12.61 3.22
CA PHE A 340 -9.47 13.45 4.24
C PHE A 340 -10.20 14.68 3.68
N ASP A 341 -9.96 15.03 2.42
CA ASP A 341 -10.57 16.18 1.74
C ASP A 341 -10.73 15.88 0.23
N THR A 342 -11.75 15.08 -0.09
CA THR A 342 -12.12 14.74 -1.47
C THR A 342 -13.59 15.05 -1.76
N ILE A 343 -13.98 14.77 -3.00
CA ILE A 343 -15.37 14.78 -3.44
C ILE A 343 -15.70 13.38 -3.98
N ASP A 344 -16.85 12.84 -3.61
CA ASP A 344 -17.46 11.67 -4.23
C ASP A 344 -18.82 12.02 -4.85
N ALA A 345 -19.55 11.02 -5.38
CA ALA A 345 -20.85 11.25 -6.02
C ALA A 345 -21.90 11.86 -5.07
N GLY A 346 -21.71 11.77 -3.76
CA GLY A 346 -22.57 12.36 -2.73
C GLY A 346 -22.11 13.75 -2.25
N GLY A 347 -21.09 14.34 -2.85
CA GLY A 347 -20.53 15.64 -2.45
C GLY A 347 -19.21 15.50 -1.68
N PRO A 348 -18.93 16.38 -0.70
CA PRO A 348 -17.70 16.30 0.09
C PRO A 348 -17.55 14.92 0.74
N ARG A 349 -16.32 14.40 0.72
CA ARG A 349 -15.95 13.14 1.35
C ARG A 349 -14.71 13.33 2.20
N SER A 350 -14.69 12.65 3.34
CA SER A 350 -13.55 12.61 4.24
C SER A 350 -13.57 11.30 5.01
N SER A 351 -12.63 10.40 4.70
CA SER A 351 -12.64 9.03 5.23
C SER A 351 -11.26 8.61 5.69
N ALA A 352 -11.15 8.30 6.99
CA ALA A 352 -9.92 7.84 7.61
C ALA A 352 -9.54 6.43 7.13
N GLY A 353 -10.53 5.55 6.92
CA GLY A 353 -10.31 4.25 6.29
C GLY A 353 -9.73 4.36 4.89
N ALA A 354 -10.27 5.25 4.05
CA ALA A 354 -9.73 5.47 2.70
C ALA A 354 -8.34 6.12 2.72
N ALA A 355 -8.08 7.01 3.68
CA ALA A 355 -6.76 7.58 3.90
C ALA A 355 -5.74 6.50 4.31
N TYR A 356 -6.12 5.59 5.20
CA TYR A 356 -5.30 4.45 5.58
C TYR A 356 -4.99 3.54 4.39
N GLU A 357 -6.00 3.21 3.58
CA GLU A 357 -5.85 2.42 2.36
C GLU A 357 -4.98 3.09 1.29
N GLN A 358 -4.92 4.42 1.30
CA GLN A 358 -4.02 5.17 0.43
C GLN A 358 -2.57 5.19 0.95
N TRP A 359 -2.40 5.18 2.27
CA TRP A 359 -1.11 5.32 2.93
C TRP A 359 -0.29 4.02 2.94
N TYR A 360 -0.84 2.91 3.43
CA TYR A 360 -0.01 1.71 3.64
C TYR A 360 0.55 1.08 2.35
N PRO A 361 -0.08 1.17 1.16
CA PRO A 361 0.56 0.69 -0.06
C PRO A 361 1.86 1.43 -0.40
N LEU A 362 1.92 2.74 -0.10
CA LEU A 362 3.14 3.52 -0.26
C LEU A 362 4.22 3.09 0.73
N VAL A 363 3.83 2.75 1.96
CA VAL A 363 4.74 2.16 2.95
C VAL A 363 5.38 0.88 2.40
N TYR A 364 4.61 0.01 1.75
CA TYR A 364 5.14 -1.23 1.17
C TYR A 364 6.04 -1.00 -0.04
N ALA A 365 5.68 -0.09 -0.95
CA ALA A 365 6.53 0.29 -2.07
C ALA A 365 7.85 0.89 -1.58
N HIS A 366 7.81 1.77 -0.58
CA HIS A 366 8.99 2.35 0.06
C HIS A 366 9.84 1.27 0.72
N LEU A 367 9.24 0.36 1.50
CA LEU A 367 9.95 -0.77 2.11
C LEU A 367 10.75 -1.56 1.08
N ALA A 368 10.16 -1.87 -0.08
CA ALA A 368 10.83 -2.62 -1.14
C ALA A 368 12.02 -1.86 -1.75
N LEU A 369 11.95 -0.53 -1.86
CA LEU A 369 13.06 0.30 -2.33
C LEU A 369 14.15 0.45 -1.27
N LEU A 370 13.78 0.62 -0.02
CA LEU A 370 14.72 0.75 1.07
C LEU A 370 15.53 -0.54 1.23
N LEU A 371 14.87 -1.69 1.43
CA LEU A 371 15.55 -2.96 1.75
C LEU A 371 16.47 -3.50 0.64
N LEU A 372 16.37 -2.97 -0.57
CA LEU A 372 17.15 -3.38 -1.74
C LEU A 372 18.08 -2.27 -2.24
N ASP A 373 18.43 -1.34 -1.33
CA ASP A 373 19.43 -0.28 -1.55
C ASP A 373 19.16 0.53 -2.82
N SER A 374 17.93 0.99 -2.91
CA SER A 374 17.29 1.37 -4.16
C SER A 374 16.47 2.65 -4.05
N TRP A 375 16.56 3.29 -2.89
CA TRP A 375 16.04 4.61 -2.61
C TRP A 375 17.11 5.64 -2.94
N ASP A 376 16.89 6.49 -3.95
CA ASP A 376 17.81 7.59 -4.25
C ASP A 376 17.67 8.77 -3.27
N HIS A 377 18.65 9.66 -3.27
CA HIS A 377 18.68 10.87 -2.44
C HIS A 377 18.37 12.13 -3.25
N SER A 378 17.51 11.99 -4.27
CA SER A 378 17.04 13.14 -5.02
C SER A 378 16.17 14.04 -4.14
N SER A 379 16.03 15.32 -4.51
CA SER A 379 15.11 16.23 -3.83
C SER A 379 13.67 15.72 -3.85
N ALA A 380 13.27 15.05 -4.94
CA ALA A 380 11.94 14.43 -5.06
C ALA A 380 11.75 13.31 -4.02
N ALA A 381 12.80 12.52 -3.74
CA ALA A 381 12.78 11.51 -2.70
C ALA A 381 12.62 12.12 -1.31
N SER A 382 13.40 13.17 -1.00
CA SER A 382 13.31 13.89 0.27
C SER A 382 11.93 14.53 0.47
N ASP A 383 11.38 15.18 -0.56
CA ASP A 383 10.05 15.78 -0.52
C ASP A 383 8.97 14.71 -0.29
N ALA A 384 9.08 13.55 -0.94
CA ALA A 384 8.17 12.44 -0.75
C ALA A 384 8.22 11.87 0.67
N LEU A 385 9.43 11.68 1.21
CA LEU A 385 9.64 11.20 2.57
C LEU A 385 9.04 12.17 3.60
N GLU A 386 9.22 13.47 3.43
CA GLU A 386 8.66 14.49 4.33
C GLU A 386 7.13 14.50 4.29
N LEU A 387 6.53 14.44 3.09
CA LEU A 387 5.08 14.31 2.93
C LEU A 387 4.54 13.05 3.62
N MET A 388 5.25 11.93 3.49
CA MET A 388 4.87 10.67 4.14
C MET A 388 5.02 10.74 5.66
N ARG A 389 6.05 11.41 6.21
CA ARG A 389 6.23 11.66 7.65
C ARG A 389 5.07 12.50 8.21
N ILE A 390 4.78 13.62 7.57
CA ILE A 390 3.67 14.50 7.96
C ILE A 390 2.34 13.75 7.89
N GLY A 391 2.08 13.04 6.79
CA GLY A 391 0.85 12.30 6.57
C GLY A 391 0.67 11.11 7.50
N ALA A 392 1.74 10.38 7.82
CA ALA A 392 1.70 9.27 8.77
C ALA A 392 1.38 9.77 10.19
N ALA A 393 1.97 10.89 10.62
CA ALA A 393 1.67 11.50 11.92
C ALA A 393 0.21 12.00 11.99
N ASP A 394 -0.28 12.67 10.95
CA ASP A 394 -1.68 13.12 10.84
C ASP A 394 -2.66 11.93 10.88
N LEU A 395 -2.38 10.89 10.09
CA LEU A 395 -3.19 9.68 10.03
C LEU A 395 -3.21 8.95 11.38
N ALA A 396 -2.06 8.72 12.00
CA ALA A 396 -1.95 8.09 13.32
C ALA A 396 -2.75 8.86 14.37
N PHE A 397 -2.64 10.18 14.38
CA PHE A 397 -3.38 11.04 15.31
C PHE A 397 -4.90 10.90 15.13
N LYS A 398 -5.39 10.92 13.88
CA LYS A 398 -6.82 10.80 13.54
C LYS A 398 -7.38 9.40 13.79
N LEU A 399 -6.57 8.36 13.62
CA LEU A 399 -6.94 6.97 13.88
C LEU A 399 -6.81 6.57 15.34
N SER A 400 -6.00 7.29 16.13
CA SER A 400 -5.69 6.88 17.50
C SER A 400 -6.95 6.80 18.38
N PRO A 401 -7.15 5.68 19.09
CA PRO A 401 -8.29 5.48 19.98
C PRO A 401 -8.04 6.14 21.35
N ASP A 402 -6.78 6.41 21.67
CA ASP A 402 -6.33 7.06 22.91
C ASP A 402 -6.97 8.45 23.02
N SER A 403 -7.71 8.67 24.11
CA SER A 403 -8.40 9.94 24.35
C SER A 403 -7.47 11.10 24.63
N ASP A 404 -6.26 10.79 25.10
CA ASP A 404 -5.33 11.77 25.65
C ASP A 404 -4.26 12.12 24.61
N LYS A 405 -3.90 11.16 23.75
CA LYS A 405 -2.91 11.33 22.68
C LYS A 405 -3.51 11.47 21.28
N GLY A 406 -4.73 10.98 21.06
CA GLY A 406 -5.38 10.90 19.76
C GLY A 406 -6.54 11.86 19.57
N GLY A 407 -6.84 12.16 18.31
CA GLY A 407 -7.97 13.01 17.93
C GLY A 407 -9.28 12.25 17.71
N GLY A 408 -9.18 10.97 17.34
CA GLY A 408 -10.29 10.26 16.70
C GLY A 408 -10.81 10.97 15.45
N TYR A 409 -11.64 10.29 14.66
CA TYR A 409 -12.20 10.89 13.47
C TYR A 409 -13.65 10.45 13.26
N LEU A 410 -14.51 11.38 12.83
CA LEU A 410 -15.83 11.06 12.28
C LEU A 410 -15.72 11.19 10.76
N GLU A 411 -16.00 10.10 10.05
CA GLU A 411 -15.95 10.07 8.60
C GLU A 411 -17.23 10.67 8.01
N LEU A 412 -17.11 11.11 6.76
CA LEU A 412 -18.20 11.48 5.88
C LEU A 412 -18.00 10.80 4.53
N ARG A 413 -18.94 9.92 4.14
CA ARG A 413 -18.88 9.20 2.86
C ARG A 413 -20.29 9.09 2.29
N ASN A 414 -20.45 9.33 0.98
CA ASN A 414 -21.75 9.29 0.30
C ASN A 414 -22.82 10.10 1.07
N GLY A 415 -22.44 11.28 1.57
CA GLY A 415 -23.32 12.16 2.35
C GLY A 415 -23.77 11.65 3.72
N SER A 416 -23.15 10.59 4.26
CA SER A 416 -23.48 10.02 5.57
C SER A 416 -22.31 10.11 6.54
N ALA A 417 -22.57 10.53 7.78
CA ALA A 417 -21.55 10.63 8.81
C ALA A 417 -21.45 9.32 9.64
N SER A 418 -20.25 8.77 9.77
CA SER A 418 -20.00 7.52 10.52
C SER A 418 -18.82 7.68 11.47
N SER A 419 -18.76 6.85 12.51
CA SER A 419 -17.51 6.72 13.25
C SER A 419 -16.44 6.13 12.34
N THR A 420 -15.19 6.53 12.57
CA THR A 420 -14.05 5.85 11.94
C THR A 420 -14.14 4.36 12.24
N PRO A 421 -13.92 3.48 11.25
CA PRO A 421 -13.73 2.06 11.52
C PRO A 421 -12.66 1.91 12.61
N LYS A 422 -12.81 0.95 13.51
CA LYS A 422 -11.92 0.75 14.67
C LYS A 422 -10.50 0.30 14.28
N THR A 423 -9.92 0.78 13.19
CA THR A 423 -8.66 0.33 12.59
C THR A 423 -7.50 0.25 13.59
N SER A 424 -7.43 1.14 14.58
CA SER A 424 -6.39 1.13 15.62
C SER A 424 -6.59 0.11 16.74
N GLU A 425 -7.84 -0.27 17.04
CA GLU A 425 -8.17 -1.31 18.03
C GLU A 425 -8.35 -2.68 17.37
N ASP A 426 -8.60 -2.68 16.06
CA ASP A 426 -8.95 -3.83 15.27
C ASP A 426 -7.70 -4.39 14.59
N GLN A 427 -7.16 -5.45 15.21
CA GLN A 427 -6.04 -6.20 14.65
C GLN A 427 -6.32 -6.70 13.22
N SER A 428 -7.60 -6.80 12.82
CA SER A 428 -7.96 -7.24 11.47
C SER A 428 -7.58 -6.26 10.36
N PHE A 429 -7.23 -5.01 10.66
CA PHE A 429 -6.80 -3.98 9.69
C PHE A 429 -5.29 -3.75 9.61
N GLY A 430 -4.49 -4.56 10.33
CA GLY A 430 -3.03 -4.57 10.19
C GLY A 430 -2.35 -3.28 10.65
N TYR A 431 -3.08 -2.42 11.37
CA TYR A 431 -2.63 -1.11 11.83
C TYR A 431 -1.29 -1.20 12.56
N ALA A 432 -1.19 -2.10 13.55
CA ALA A 432 0.02 -2.26 14.34
C ALA A 432 1.24 -2.64 13.48
N ILE A 433 1.05 -3.54 12.51
CA ILE A 433 2.13 -3.97 11.61
C ILE A 433 2.52 -2.84 10.67
N ASN A 434 1.56 -2.20 10.01
CA ASN A 434 1.85 -1.16 9.02
C ASN A 434 2.54 0.06 9.62
N PHE A 435 2.12 0.51 10.81
CA PHE A 435 2.79 1.60 11.50
C PHE A 435 4.17 1.23 12.01
N ASP A 436 4.40 -0.03 12.39
CA ASP A 436 5.73 -0.48 12.79
C ASP A 436 6.68 -0.64 11.60
N VAL A 437 6.17 -1.08 10.44
CA VAL A 437 6.92 -1.06 9.18
C VAL A 437 7.29 0.38 8.80
N TRP A 438 6.35 1.32 8.92
CA TRP A 438 6.65 2.74 8.69
C TRP A 438 7.69 3.29 9.67
N ARG A 439 7.56 2.99 10.97
CA ARG A 439 8.55 3.37 11.99
C ARG A 439 9.94 2.90 11.61
N VAL A 440 10.07 1.63 11.20
CA VAL A 440 11.31 1.05 10.72
C VAL A 440 11.89 1.85 9.54
N ILE A 441 11.08 2.14 8.51
CA ILE A 441 11.52 2.91 7.35
C ILE A 441 12.06 4.28 7.78
N ASP A 442 11.29 4.99 8.61
CA ASP A 442 11.65 6.32 9.08
C ASP A 442 12.94 6.32 9.91
N GLU A 443 13.11 5.37 10.84
CA GLU A 443 14.32 5.23 11.65
C GLU A 443 15.57 4.97 10.80
N VAL A 444 15.45 4.18 9.72
CA VAL A 444 16.58 3.98 8.79
C VAL A 444 16.92 5.28 8.08
N HIS A 445 15.93 6.05 7.63
CA HIS A 445 16.18 7.36 7.02
C HIS A 445 16.85 8.33 8.00
N GLN A 446 16.35 8.42 9.24
CA GLN A 446 16.97 9.26 10.27
C GLN A 446 18.42 8.83 10.56
N ALA A 447 18.70 7.52 10.60
CA ALA A 447 20.05 7.00 10.78
C ALA A 447 20.99 7.29 9.61
N MET A 448 20.44 7.46 8.39
CA MET A 448 21.18 7.91 7.21
C MET A 448 21.33 9.44 7.14
N GLY A 449 20.68 10.19 8.03
CA GLY A 449 20.69 11.66 8.02
C GLY A 449 19.72 12.28 7.01
N HIS A 450 18.65 11.57 6.64
CA HIS A 450 17.59 12.02 5.72
C HIS A 450 16.31 12.47 6.42
#